data_AF-A0A4Q3BT01-F1
#
_entry.id   AF-A0A4Q3BT01-F1
#
_cell.length_a   1.000
_cell.length_b   1.000
_cell.length_c   1.000
_cell.angle_alpha   90.00
_cell.angle_beta   90.00
_cell.angle_gamma   90.00
#
_symmetry.space_group_name_H-M   'P 1'
#
loop_
_entity.id
_entity.type
_entity.pdbx_description
1 polymer ?
#
loop_
_entity_poly.entity_id
_entity_poly.type
_entity_poly.pdbx_seq_one_letter_code
_entity_poly.pdbx_strand_id
1 'polypeptide(L)'
;MAWAFLVEPDAYLIFIWLPLVALPGGLAVLLAGFMTISFRYWYAGPARLIVFSVAFMFAEWFRSSLFGIGGLPWNLPGMIWSPGEAVSQSAAIWGIYGLSALTVVAMASPAMLADARARGTTGSRAVPIIVAAIVFGAIWGWGARRIGEIPDTPLTGPMVRLVEAGVPQAEKHKPEVAEKIVLRFIALSGPDTAKAPPIVIWPEGALPYLLFEWPEALDVVTRAVGNRRLIIGLPRRENVGTDDEKVYNSLAVLSGDSAFRGPLDIYDKHMLVPFGEFMPFAGVLKSIGLKTLQDLAPGGFEPGPPPSTVNVVGIPPFGPLICYEAIFPGLSPHGADRPEWLVN
;
A
#
# COMPACT_ATOMS: atom_id res chain seq x y z
N MET A 1 -3.55 9.87 -7.08
CA MET A 1 -3.62 11.06 -6.21
C MET A 1 -4.37 12.22 -6.87
N ALA A 2 -3.90 12.81 -7.99
CA ALA A 2 -4.59 13.96 -8.61
C ALA A 2 -6.03 13.69 -9.07
N TRP A 3 -6.35 12.44 -9.43
CA TRP A 3 -7.70 12.06 -9.89
C TRP A 3 -8.78 12.28 -8.82
N ALA A 4 -8.44 12.21 -7.53
CA ALA A 4 -9.38 12.51 -6.44
C ALA A 4 -9.91 13.95 -6.52
N PHE A 5 -9.06 14.91 -6.95
CA PHE A 5 -9.41 16.32 -7.13
C PHE A 5 -10.25 16.58 -8.40
N LEU A 6 -10.39 15.57 -9.27
CA LEU A 6 -11.17 15.65 -10.52
C LEU A 6 -12.55 15.01 -10.39
N VAL A 7 -12.85 14.33 -9.28
CA VAL A 7 -14.17 13.75 -9.03
C VAL A 7 -15.18 14.86 -8.73
N GLU A 8 -14.79 15.85 -7.92
CA GLU A 8 -15.56 17.05 -7.60
C GLU A 8 -14.71 18.31 -7.84
N PRO A 9 -14.53 18.71 -9.11
CA PRO A 9 -13.62 19.80 -9.46
C PRO A 9 -14.03 21.14 -8.85
N ASP A 10 -15.33 21.39 -8.69
CA ASP A 10 -15.84 22.63 -8.10
C ASP A 10 -15.37 22.86 -6.67
N ALA A 11 -15.19 21.78 -5.89
CA ALA A 11 -14.74 21.84 -4.52
C ALA A 11 -13.20 21.83 -4.40
N TYR A 12 -12.52 21.07 -5.25
CA TYR A 12 -11.14 20.66 -4.97
C TYR A 12 -10.10 21.09 -6.02
N LEU A 13 -10.50 21.55 -7.20
CA LEU A 13 -9.55 21.82 -8.29
C LEU A 13 -8.49 22.87 -7.92
N ILE A 14 -8.83 23.84 -7.05
CA ILE A 14 -7.88 24.86 -6.56
C ILE A 14 -6.67 24.25 -5.82
N PHE A 15 -6.79 23.04 -5.28
CA PHE A 15 -5.72 22.35 -4.55
C PHE A 15 -4.89 21.39 -5.41
N ILE A 16 -5.21 21.24 -6.71
CA ILE A 16 -4.56 20.26 -7.59
C ILE A 16 -3.05 20.51 -7.76
N TRP A 17 -2.58 21.75 -7.55
CA TRP A 17 -1.16 22.09 -7.60
C TRP A 17 -0.35 21.43 -6.47
N LEU A 18 -0.98 21.05 -5.35
CA LEU A 18 -0.31 20.36 -4.26
C LEU A 18 0.28 19.01 -4.71
N PRO A 19 -0.53 18.05 -5.22
CA PRO A 19 0.01 16.78 -5.70
C PRO A 19 0.80 16.89 -7.02
N LEU A 20 0.56 17.92 -7.85
CA LEU A 20 1.22 18.05 -9.15
C LEU A 20 2.55 18.82 -9.12
N VAL A 21 2.69 19.80 -8.23
CA VAL A 21 3.87 20.69 -8.19
C VAL A 21 4.56 20.61 -6.83
N ALA A 22 3.82 20.81 -5.74
CA ALA A 22 4.43 20.90 -4.41
C ALA A 22 5.04 19.56 -3.99
N LEU A 23 4.32 18.45 -4.17
CA LEU A 23 4.80 17.12 -3.82
C LEU A 23 6.02 16.71 -4.67
N PRO A 24 5.98 16.71 -6.02
CA PRO A 24 7.18 16.39 -6.82
C PRO A 24 8.35 17.35 -6.57
N GLY A 25 8.08 18.64 -6.39
CA GLY A 25 9.10 19.64 -6.07
C GLY A 25 9.77 19.36 -4.72
N GLY A 26 8.99 19.05 -3.68
CA GLY A 26 9.51 18.66 -2.37
C GLY A 26 10.36 17.39 -2.42
N LEU A 27 9.91 16.37 -3.17
CA LEU A 27 10.67 15.14 -3.40
C LEU A 27 11.98 15.40 -4.16
N ALA A 28 11.96 16.28 -5.16
CA ALA A 28 13.15 16.67 -5.91
C ALA A 28 14.16 17.42 -5.03
N VAL A 29 13.70 18.33 -4.16
CA VAL A 29 14.56 19.05 -3.20
C VAL A 29 15.19 18.08 -2.20
N LEU A 30 14.43 17.11 -1.69
CA LEU A 30 14.91 16.06 -0.79
C LEU A 30 16.06 15.29 -1.45
N LEU A 31 15.83 14.76 -2.67
CA LEU A 31 16.87 14.05 -3.43
C LEU A 31 18.08 14.95 -3.70
N ALA A 32 17.86 16.18 -4.17
CA ALA A 32 18.92 17.15 -4.45
C ALA A 32 19.75 17.47 -3.20
N GLY A 33 19.13 17.55 -2.02
CA GLY A 33 19.82 17.75 -0.74
C GLY A 33 20.80 16.62 -0.45
N PHE A 34 20.33 15.37 -0.47
CA PHE A 34 21.20 14.19 -0.26
C PHE A 34 22.30 14.08 -1.32
N MET A 35 21.97 14.36 -2.59
CA MET A 35 22.97 14.37 -3.66
C MET A 35 24.01 15.48 -3.46
N THR A 36 23.61 16.67 -3.02
CA THR A 36 24.53 17.78 -2.70
C THR A 36 25.50 17.42 -1.58
N ILE A 37 25.01 16.74 -0.54
CA ILE A 37 25.85 16.22 0.54
C ILE A 37 26.83 15.16 0.00
N SER A 38 26.37 14.27 -0.88
CA SER A 38 27.22 13.24 -1.49
C SER A 38 28.42 13.82 -2.26
N PHE A 39 28.26 15.02 -2.86
CA PHE A 39 29.35 15.69 -3.57
C PHE A 39 30.53 16.08 -2.67
N ARG A 40 30.33 16.24 -1.36
CA ARG A 40 31.45 16.46 -0.41
C ARG A 40 32.37 15.24 -0.27
N TYR A 41 31.85 14.05 -0.56
CA TYR A 41 32.56 12.77 -0.48
C TYR A 41 32.88 12.21 -1.88
N TRP A 42 32.82 13.05 -2.91
CA TRP A 42 32.96 12.62 -4.30
C TRP A 42 34.44 12.49 -4.69
N TYR A 43 35.00 11.30 -4.48
CA TYR A 43 36.37 10.97 -4.87
C TYR A 43 36.44 10.38 -6.28
N ALA A 44 37.58 10.54 -6.96
CA ALA A 44 37.82 9.91 -8.26
C ALA A 44 37.93 8.38 -8.12
N GLY A 45 37.34 7.63 -9.06
CA GLY A 45 37.39 6.16 -9.09
C GLY A 45 36.06 5.47 -8.73
N PRO A 46 36.06 4.14 -8.51
CA PRO A 46 34.84 3.36 -8.32
C PRO A 46 34.10 3.67 -7.02
N ALA A 47 34.76 4.25 -6.03
CA ALA A 47 34.14 4.65 -4.76
C ALA A 47 32.97 5.63 -4.94
N ARG A 48 33.00 6.48 -5.98
CA ARG A 48 31.90 7.43 -6.27
C ARG A 48 30.58 6.73 -6.58
N LEU A 49 30.62 5.52 -7.14
CA LEU A 49 29.43 4.75 -7.42
C LEU A 49 28.74 4.33 -6.12
N ILE A 50 29.53 3.94 -5.12
CA ILE A 50 29.03 3.58 -3.80
C ILE A 50 28.51 4.83 -3.09
N VAL A 51 29.26 5.95 -3.12
CA VAL A 51 28.82 7.23 -2.52
C VAL A 51 27.49 7.68 -3.14
N PHE A 52 27.37 7.65 -4.47
CA PHE A 52 26.12 7.96 -5.18
C PHE A 52 24.99 7.02 -4.73
N SER A 53 25.23 5.70 -4.76
CA SER A 53 24.18 4.72 -4.48
C SER A 53 23.71 4.78 -3.03
N VAL A 54 24.62 5.00 -2.07
CA VAL A 54 24.28 5.18 -0.66
C VAL A 54 23.49 6.46 -0.45
N ALA A 55 23.92 7.58 -1.02
CA ALA A 55 23.19 8.84 -0.89
C ALA A 55 21.79 8.78 -1.53
N PHE A 56 21.69 8.19 -2.72
CA PHE A 56 20.43 7.96 -3.41
C PHE A 56 19.49 7.08 -2.58
N MET A 57 19.99 5.92 -2.11
CA MET A 57 19.18 5.00 -1.32
C MET A 57 18.80 5.56 0.04
N PHE A 58 19.64 6.40 0.65
CA PHE A 58 19.28 7.10 1.88
C PHE A 58 18.20 8.16 1.63
N ALA A 59 18.22 8.84 0.49
CA ALA A 59 17.13 9.73 0.07
C ALA A 59 15.82 8.95 -0.13
N GLU A 60 15.88 7.79 -0.79
CA GLU A 60 14.72 6.90 -0.96
C GLU A 60 14.18 6.39 0.38
N TRP A 61 15.06 5.91 1.26
CA TRP A 61 14.69 5.47 2.60
C TRP A 61 14.09 6.60 3.42
N PHE A 62 14.66 7.81 3.35
CA PHE A 62 14.15 8.98 4.05
C PHE A 62 12.77 9.36 3.52
N ARG A 63 12.59 9.43 2.19
CA ARG A 63 11.29 9.67 1.53
C ARG A 63 10.23 8.64 1.95
N SER A 64 10.58 7.37 2.04
CA SER A 64 9.66 6.32 2.49
C SER A 64 9.37 6.36 3.99
N SER A 65 10.34 6.82 4.80
CA SER A 65 10.28 6.81 6.27
C SER A 65 9.83 8.15 6.85
N LEU A 66 9.21 9.05 6.06
CA LEU A 66 8.48 10.22 6.57
C LEU A 66 7.19 9.78 7.30
N PHE A 67 7.38 8.92 8.31
CA PHE A 67 6.38 8.38 9.22
C PHE A 67 5.63 9.56 9.88
N GLY A 68 4.30 9.51 9.85
CA GLY A 68 3.42 10.57 10.37
C GLY A 68 2.99 11.63 9.34
N ILE A 69 3.66 11.75 8.19
CA ILE A 69 3.20 12.55 7.04
C ILE A 69 2.77 11.64 5.87
N GLY A 70 2.68 10.33 6.14
CA GLY A 70 2.20 9.29 5.23
C GLY A 70 3.29 8.50 4.50
N GLY A 71 4.57 8.90 4.54
CA GLY A 71 5.66 8.24 3.77
C GLY A 71 5.35 8.14 2.26
N LEU A 72 6.32 7.75 1.43
CA LEU A 72 6.02 7.41 0.03
C LEU A 72 7.03 6.40 -0.54
N PRO A 73 6.95 5.10 -0.21
CA PRO A 73 7.82 4.06 -0.79
C PRO A 73 7.44 3.67 -2.24
N TRP A 74 7.01 4.65 -3.05
CA TRP A 74 6.53 4.41 -4.42
C TRP A 74 7.67 4.41 -5.44
N ASN A 75 7.69 3.46 -6.39
CA ASN A 75 8.70 3.33 -7.45
C ASN A 75 10.15 3.24 -6.92
N LEU A 76 10.38 2.38 -5.92
CA LEU A 76 11.75 2.09 -5.48
C LEU A 76 12.54 1.43 -6.64
N PRO A 77 13.86 1.69 -6.77
CA PRO A 77 14.66 1.16 -7.89
C PRO A 77 14.56 -0.36 -8.09
N GLY A 78 14.39 -1.14 -7.03
CA GLY A 78 14.23 -2.59 -7.12
C GLY A 78 12.92 -3.05 -7.75
N MET A 79 11.91 -2.17 -7.87
CA MET A 79 10.61 -2.49 -8.48
C MET A 79 10.67 -2.60 -10.01
N ILE A 80 11.81 -2.30 -10.64
CA ILE A 80 12.01 -2.59 -12.07
C ILE A 80 12.01 -4.10 -12.35
N TRP A 81 12.30 -4.92 -11.33
CA TRP A 81 12.28 -6.36 -11.42
C TRP A 81 10.86 -6.84 -11.11
N SER A 82 10.20 -7.42 -12.11
CA SER A 82 8.81 -7.86 -11.99
C SER A 82 8.64 -8.83 -10.80
N PRO A 83 7.64 -8.61 -9.93
CA PRO A 83 7.38 -9.53 -8.81
C PRO A 83 7.14 -10.96 -9.29
N GLY A 84 7.77 -11.92 -8.61
CA GLY A 84 7.67 -13.35 -8.96
C GLY A 84 8.77 -13.84 -9.90
N GLU A 85 9.50 -12.95 -10.55
CA GLU A 85 10.63 -13.34 -11.40
C GLU A 85 11.91 -13.62 -10.62
N ALA A 86 12.87 -14.28 -11.27
CA ALA A 86 14.12 -14.76 -10.68
C ALA A 86 14.87 -13.68 -9.87
N VAL A 87 15.07 -12.48 -10.41
CA VAL A 87 15.79 -11.42 -9.67
C VAL A 87 15.00 -10.94 -8.45
N SER A 88 13.67 -10.80 -8.59
CA SER A 88 12.79 -10.32 -7.50
C SER A 88 12.81 -11.25 -6.28
N GLN A 89 13.10 -12.54 -6.46
CA GLN A 89 13.18 -13.52 -5.37
C GLN A 89 14.18 -13.12 -4.28
N SER A 90 15.22 -12.37 -4.64
CA SER A 90 16.27 -11.95 -3.70
C SER A 90 15.77 -10.91 -2.69
N ALA A 91 14.65 -10.25 -2.96
CA ALA A 91 13.97 -9.40 -1.99
C ALA A 91 13.57 -10.17 -0.71
N ALA A 92 13.47 -11.50 -0.76
CA ALA A 92 13.24 -12.31 0.43
C ALA A 92 14.43 -12.35 1.41
N ILE A 93 15.65 -12.01 0.95
CA ILE A 93 16.87 -12.03 1.77
C ILE A 93 17.12 -10.67 2.41
N TRP A 94 17.02 -9.60 1.62
CA TRP A 94 17.42 -8.25 2.03
C TRP A 94 16.34 -7.19 1.82
N GLY A 95 15.11 -7.60 1.55
CA GLY A 95 13.97 -6.72 1.31
C GLY A 95 14.08 -5.92 0.00
N ILE A 96 13.05 -5.11 -0.26
CA ILE A 96 13.02 -4.25 -1.45
C ILE A 96 14.09 -3.16 -1.42
N TYR A 97 14.48 -2.64 -0.25
CA TYR A 97 15.54 -1.64 -0.13
C TYR A 97 16.93 -2.22 -0.45
N GLY A 98 17.23 -3.44 -0.01
CA GLY A 98 18.48 -4.11 -0.38
C GLY A 98 18.56 -4.38 -1.89
N LEU A 99 17.46 -4.85 -2.50
CA LEU A 99 17.41 -5.06 -3.95
C LEU A 99 17.54 -3.75 -4.71
N SER A 100 16.92 -2.68 -4.20
CA SER A 100 17.05 -1.33 -4.77
C SER A 100 18.49 -0.83 -4.71
N ALA A 101 19.19 -1.00 -3.59
CA ALA A 101 20.59 -0.59 -3.46
C ALA A 101 21.51 -1.31 -4.46
N LEU A 102 21.35 -2.63 -4.60
CA LEU A 102 22.07 -3.41 -5.61
C LEU A 102 21.75 -2.96 -7.04
N THR A 103 20.47 -2.65 -7.30
CA THR A 103 20.01 -2.18 -8.60
C THR A 103 20.62 -0.83 -8.95
N VAL A 104 20.63 0.14 -8.02
CA VAL A 104 21.25 1.45 -8.25
C VAL A 104 22.74 1.32 -8.54
N VAL A 105 23.46 0.49 -7.76
CA VAL A 105 24.89 0.20 -7.99
C VAL A 105 25.11 -0.36 -9.40
N ALA A 106 24.34 -1.38 -9.79
CA ALA A 106 24.49 -2.01 -11.09
C ALA A 106 24.17 -1.05 -12.25
N MET A 107 23.06 -0.31 -12.16
CA MET A 107 22.62 0.60 -13.21
C MET A 107 23.48 1.88 -13.30
N ALA A 108 24.15 2.28 -12.21
CA ALA A 108 25.13 3.37 -12.22
C ALA A 108 26.51 2.94 -12.75
N SER A 109 26.82 1.64 -12.80
CA SER A 109 28.14 1.12 -13.19
C SER A 109 28.64 1.55 -14.59
N PRO A 110 27.79 1.73 -15.63
CA PRO A 110 28.25 2.23 -16.93
C PRO A 110 28.86 3.63 -16.89
N ALA A 111 28.51 4.45 -15.90
CA ALA A 111 29.09 5.79 -15.72
C ALA A 111 30.62 5.75 -15.44
N MET A 112 31.18 4.58 -15.11
CA MET A 112 32.62 4.38 -14.97
C MET A 112 33.37 4.41 -16.29
N LEU A 113 32.74 3.98 -17.39
CA LEU A 113 33.36 4.02 -18.72
C LEU A 113 33.50 5.45 -19.24
N ALA A 114 32.52 6.30 -18.94
CA ALA A 114 32.47 7.68 -19.39
C ALA A 114 33.36 8.64 -18.58
N ASP A 115 33.98 8.19 -17.49
CA ASP A 115 34.79 9.08 -16.65
C ASP A 115 36.21 9.25 -17.17
N ALA A 116 36.41 10.38 -17.84
CA ALA A 116 37.71 10.82 -18.32
C ALA A 116 38.72 11.07 -17.17
N ARG A 117 38.27 11.24 -15.92
CA ARG A 117 39.12 11.55 -14.76
C ARG A 117 39.67 10.31 -14.05
N ALA A 118 39.11 9.13 -14.31
CA ALA A 118 39.54 7.91 -13.64
C ALA A 118 40.96 7.51 -14.08
N ARG A 119 41.90 7.46 -13.13
CA ARG A 119 43.22 6.83 -13.33
C ARG A 119 43.02 5.33 -13.58
N GLY A 120 43.47 4.82 -14.72
CA GLY A 120 43.38 3.39 -15.05
C GLY A 120 43.09 3.12 -16.53
N THR A 121 43.29 1.88 -16.95
CA THR A 121 43.00 1.39 -18.31
C THR A 121 41.50 1.19 -18.53
N THR A 122 41.04 1.12 -19.79
CA THR A 122 39.65 0.79 -20.12
C THR A 122 39.16 -0.49 -19.42
N GLY A 123 40.03 -1.50 -19.30
CA GLY A 123 39.71 -2.73 -18.56
C GLY A 123 39.39 -2.49 -17.09
N SER A 124 40.17 -1.66 -16.39
CA SER A 124 39.91 -1.31 -14.98
C SER A 124 38.59 -0.55 -14.79
N ARG A 125 38.17 0.24 -15.78
CA ARG A 125 36.90 0.98 -15.77
C ARG A 125 35.68 0.09 -16.01
N ALA A 126 35.87 -1.04 -16.70
CA ALA A 126 34.81 -2.02 -16.96
C ALA A 126 34.54 -2.96 -15.76
N VAL A 127 35.46 -3.05 -14.79
CA VAL A 127 35.34 -3.96 -13.64
C VAL A 127 34.00 -3.83 -12.92
N PRO A 128 33.48 -2.64 -12.57
CA PRO A 128 32.20 -2.53 -11.87
C PRO A 128 31.01 -3.08 -12.66
N ILE A 129 31.04 -2.98 -13.99
CA ILE A 129 30.00 -3.54 -14.87
C ILE A 129 30.08 -5.06 -14.87
N ILE A 130 31.30 -5.61 -14.98
CA ILE A 130 31.53 -7.06 -14.95
C ILE A 130 31.08 -7.63 -13.59
N VAL A 131 31.45 -6.97 -12.48
CA VAL A 131 31.02 -7.36 -11.14
C VAL A 131 29.50 -7.29 -11.02
N ALA A 132 28.86 -6.21 -11.48
CA ALA A 132 27.40 -6.10 -11.46
C ALA A 132 26.73 -7.22 -12.28
N ALA A 133 27.24 -7.53 -13.47
CA ALA A 133 26.73 -8.60 -14.32
C ALA A 133 26.89 -9.98 -13.66
N ILE A 134 28.03 -10.26 -13.01
CA ILE A 134 28.24 -11.51 -12.27
C ILE A 134 27.27 -11.61 -11.09
N VAL A 135 27.13 -10.54 -10.30
CA VAL A 135 26.24 -10.51 -9.14
C VAL A 135 24.78 -10.71 -9.55
N PHE A 136 24.31 -9.99 -10.56
CA PHE A 136 22.93 -10.16 -11.05
C PHE A 136 22.72 -11.49 -11.76
N GLY A 137 23.74 -12.04 -12.43
CA GLY A 137 23.71 -13.39 -12.97
C GLY A 137 23.59 -14.45 -11.87
N ALA A 138 24.29 -14.28 -10.75
CA ALA A 138 24.18 -15.16 -9.59
C ALA A 138 22.82 -15.04 -8.88
N ILE A 139 22.32 -13.81 -8.70
CA ILE A 139 20.98 -13.54 -8.14
C ILE A 139 19.90 -14.18 -9.02
N TRP A 140 19.98 -13.99 -10.34
CA TRP A 140 19.07 -14.59 -11.29
C TRP A 140 19.14 -16.12 -11.24
N GLY A 141 20.35 -16.71 -11.26
CA GLY A 141 20.52 -18.15 -11.20
C GLY A 141 19.95 -18.76 -9.92
N TRP A 142 20.20 -18.13 -8.76
CA TRP A 142 19.63 -18.55 -7.49
C TRP A 142 18.09 -18.42 -7.48
N GLY A 143 17.55 -17.31 -7.96
CA GLY A 143 16.11 -17.07 -7.99
C GLY A 143 15.38 -18.00 -8.96
N ALA A 144 15.95 -18.25 -10.15
CA ALA A 144 15.40 -19.20 -11.12
C ALA A 144 15.37 -20.61 -10.55
N ARG A 145 16.44 -21.03 -9.86
CA ARG A 145 16.49 -22.31 -9.15
C ARG A 145 15.41 -22.38 -8.06
N ARG A 146 15.29 -21.34 -7.23
CA ARG A 146 14.29 -21.28 -6.16
C ARG A 146 12.86 -21.42 -6.69
N ILE A 147 12.55 -20.81 -7.83
CA ILE A 147 11.24 -20.93 -8.49
C ILE A 147 11.06 -22.35 -9.04
N GLY A 148 12.09 -22.93 -9.66
CA GLY A 148 12.04 -24.29 -10.20
C GLY A 148 11.97 -25.42 -9.17
N GLU A 149 12.34 -25.14 -7.91
CA GLU A 149 12.27 -26.11 -6.79
C GLU A 149 10.95 -26.04 -6.01
N ILE A 150 9.99 -25.19 -6.42
CA ILE A 150 8.66 -25.14 -5.81
C ILE A 150 7.96 -26.48 -6.07
N PRO A 151 7.60 -27.25 -5.03
CA PRO A 151 6.91 -28.52 -5.24
C PRO A 151 5.52 -28.29 -5.83
N ASP A 152 5.13 -29.12 -6.81
CA ASP A 152 3.76 -29.19 -7.34
C ASP A 152 2.80 -29.75 -6.27
N THR A 153 2.54 -28.95 -5.24
CA THR A 153 1.62 -29.30 -4.16
C THR A 153 0.24 -28.76 -4.53
N PRO A 154 -0.83 -29.57 -4.43
CA PRO A 154 -2.18 -29.08 -4.60
C PRO A 154 -2.46 -27.90 -3.66
N LEU A 155 -3.19 -26.89 -4.13
CA LEU A 155 -3.61 -25.77 -3.28
C LEU A 155 -4.48 -26.30 -2.13
N THR A 156 -3.95 -26.28 -0.91
CA THR A 156 -4.64 -26.76 0.30
C THR A 156 -5.46 -25.67 1.00
N GLY A 157 -5.40 -24.43 0.53
CA GLY A 157 -6.12 -23.30 1.10
C GLY A 157 -7.63 -23.32 0.80
N PRO A 158 -8.45 -22.61 1.61
CA PRO A 158 -9.87 -22.47 1.32
C PRO A 158 -10.09 -21.72 0.00
N MET A 159 -11.17 -22.05 -0.70
CA MET A 159 -11.61 -21.22 -1.82
C MET A 159 -12.07 -19.86 -1.32
N VAL A 160 -11.60 -18.80 -1.98
CA VAL A 160 -11.99 -17.41 -1.69
C VAL A 160 -12.77 -16.85 -2.87
N ARG A 161 -13.85 -16.12 -2.59
CA ARG A 161 -14.60 -15.35 -3.59
C ARG A 161 -14.30 -13.87 -3.45
N LEU A 162 -13.62 -13.30 -4.43
CA LEU A 162 -13.45 -11.85 -4.57
C LEU A 162 -14.64 -11.29 -5.35
N VAL A 163 -15.25 -10.22 -4.84
CA VAL A 163 -16.44 -9.61 -5.44
C VAL A 163 -16.13 -8.19 -5.90
N GLU A 164 -16.27 -7.91 -7.19
CA GLU A 164 -16.16 -6.56 -7.74
C GLU A 164 -17.47 -6.15 -8.41
N ALA A 165 -18.14 -5.15 -7.83
CA ALA A 165 -19.44 -4.70 -8.32
C ALA A 165 -19.35 -3.77 -9.54
N GLY A 166 -18.16 -3.23 -9.85
CA GLY A 166 -17.93 -2.35 -11.00
C GLY A 166 -18.71 -1.03 -10.96
N VAL A 167 -18.97 -0.50 -9.75
CA VAL A 167 -19.75 0.73 -9.56
C VAL A 167 -18.90 1.94 -9.93
N PRO A 168 -19.31 2.79 -10.90
CA PRO A 168 -18.57 4.00 -11.24
C PRO A 168 -18.47 4.96 -10.05
N GLN A 169 -17.27 5.53 -9.83
CA GLN A 169 -17.01 6.40 -8.66
C GLN A 169 -17.97 7.59 -8.58
N ALA A 170 -18.34 8.21 -9.71
CA ALA A 170 -19.24 9.37 -9.78
C ALA A 170 -20.71 9.03 -9.42
N GLU A 171 -21.09 7.76 -9.45
CA GLU A 171 -22.45 7.31 -9.12
C GLU A 171 -22.55 6.76 -7.70
N LYS A 172 -21.41 6.39 -7.12
CA LYS A 172 -21.28 5.64 -5.88
C LYS A 172 -21.91 6.36 -4.68
N HIS A 173 -21.86 7.69 -4.62
CA HIS A 173 -22.36 8.48 -3.49
C HIS A 173 -23.82 8.96 -3.64
N LYS A 174 -24.53 8.58 -4.70
CA LYS A 174 -25.93 9.00 -4.90
C LYS A 174 -26.85 8.22 -3.95
N PRO A 175 -27.69 8.89 -3.12
CA PRO A 175 -28.53 8.21 -2.12
C PRO A 175 -29.40 7.08 -2.67
N GLU A 176 -29.92 7.23 -3.89
CA GLU A 176 -30.82 6.27 -4.55
C GLU A 176 -30.13 4.98 -5.05
N VAL A 177 -28.80 4.90 -4.94
CA VAL A 177 -27.98 3.81 -5.48
C VAL A 177 -27.52 2.86 -4.38
N ALA A 178 -27.67 3.25 -3.11
CA ALA A 178 -27.20 2.50 -1.94
C ALA A 178 -27.67 1.05 -1.89
N GLU A 179 -28.98 0.86 -1.91
CA GLU A 179 -29.61 -0.45 -1.85
C GLU A 179 -29.23 -1.29 -3.06
N LYS A 180 -29.15 -0.68 -4.25
CA LYS A 180 -28.76 -1.35 -5.49
C LYS A 180 -27.33 -1.89 -5.41
N ILE A 181 -26.41 -1.14 -4.79
CA ILE A 181 -25.03 -1.57 -4.57
C ILE A 181 -24.99 -2.76 -3.62
N VAL A 182 -25.68 -2.68 -2.47
CA VAL A 182 -25.75 -3.80 -1.51
C VAL A 182 -26.29 -5.06 -2.18
N LEU A 183 -27.42 -4.97 -2.88
CA LEU A 183 -28.03 -6.10 -3.59
C LEU A 183 -27.12 -6.63 -4.70
N ARG A 184 -26.38 -5.77 -5.40
CA ARG A 184 -25.40 -6.18 -6.41
C ARG A 184 -24.26 -6.99 -5.81
N PHE A 185 -23.68 -6.54 -4.70
CA PHE A 185 -22.63 -7.27 -3.98
C PHE A 185 -23.13 -8.63 -3.47
N ILE A 186 -24.34 -8.68 -2.92
CA ILE A 186 -24.96 -9.94 -2.49
C ILE A 186 -25.16 -10.89 -3.67
N ALA A 187 -25.72 -10.40 -4.79
CA ALA A 187 -25.94 -11.21 -5.98
C ALA A 187 -24.63 -11.80 -6.53
N LEU A 188 -23.55 -11.00 -6.58
CA LEU A 188 -22.24 -11.44 -7.04
C LEU A 188 -21.51 -12.36 -6.04
N SER A 189 -21.83 -12.26 -4.75
CA SER A 189 -21.33 -13.19 -3.72
C SER A 189 -21.86 -14.62 -3.94
N GLY A 190 -23.02 -14.74 -4.58
CA GLY A 190 -23.71 -16.00 -4.84
C GLY A 190 -24.30 -16.65 -3.58
N PRO A 191 -25.09 -17.72 -3.75
CA PRO A 191 -25.77 -18.38 -2.64
C PRO A 191 -24.79 -19.12 -1.73
N ASP A 192 -25.12 -19.19 -0.43
CA ASP A 192 -24.45 -20.05 0.53
C ASP A 192 -24.90 -21.51 0.34
N THR A 193 -24.03 -22.34 -0.24
CA THR A 193 -24.28 -23.76 -0.50
C THR A 193 -23.09 -24.57 -0.02
N ALA A 194 -23.24 -25.89 0.12
CA ALA A 194 -22.15 -26.76 0.59
C ALA A 194 -20.87 -26.73 -0.30
N LYS A 195 -20.96 -26.24 -1.54
CA LYS A 195 -19.82 -26.06 -2.46
C LYS A 195 -19.40 -24.60 -2.63
N ALA A 196 -20.07 -23.66 -1.96
CA ALA A 196 -19.73 -22.25 -2.05
C ALA A 196 -18.37 -21.97 -1.39
N PRO A 197 -17.60 -20.99 -1.90
CA PRO A 197 -16.40 -20.51 -1.22
C PRO A 197 -16.73 -20.08 0.22
N PRO A 198 -16.05 -20.61 1.24
CA PRO A 198 -16.33 -20.29 2.64
C PRO A 198 -15.98 -18.84 3.00
N ILE A 199 -15.12 -18.18 2.21
CA ILE A 199 -14.68 -16.80 2.41
C ILE A 199 -15.11 -15.96 1.21
N VAL A 200 -15.76 -14.83 1.48
CA VAL A 200 -16.14 -13.82 0.51
C VAL A 200 -15.43 -12.52 0.88
N ILE A 201 -14.88 -11.81 -0.11
CA ILE A 201 -14.19 -10.54 0.09
C ILE A 201 -14.86 -9.47 -0.76
N TRP A 202 -15.27 -8.39 -0.10
CA TRP A 202 -15.72 -7.16 -0.73
C TRP A 202 -14.63 -6.08 -0.55
N PRO A 203 -14.34 -5.28 -1.59
CA PRO A 203 -13.19 -4.39 -1.65
C PRO A 203 -13.29 -3.20 -0.67
N GLU A 204 -12.23 -2.40 -0.61
CA GLU A 204 -12.22 -1.11 0.08
C GLU A 204 -13.39 -0.21 -0.38
N GLY A 205 -14.11 0.34 0.60
CA GLY A 205 -15.29 1.16 0.35
C GLY A 205 -16.35 0.45 -0.48
N ALA A 206 -16.51 -0.87 -0.36
CA ALA A 206 -17.53 -1.64 -1.10
C ALA A 206 -18.91 -0.98 -0.96
N LEU A 207 -19.23 -0.53 0.24
CA LEU A 207 -20.43 0.24 0.53
C LEU A 207 -20.05 1.70 0.79
N PRO A 208 -20.63 2.68 0.07
CA PRO A 208 -20.34 4.10 0.27
C PRO A 208 -21.09 4.72 1.46
N TYR A 209 -21.57 3.88 2.38
CA TYR A 209 -22.34 4.27 3.56
C TYR A 209 -21.84 3.49 4.76
N LEU A 210 -22.21 3.99 5.94
CA LEU A 210 -21.84 3.43 7.23
C LEU A 210 -22.70 2.19 7.51
N LEU A 211 -22.23 1.01 7.07
CA LEU A 211 -23.00 -0.24 7.16
C LEU A 211 -23.47 -0.55 8.60
N PHE A 212 -22.62 -0.26 9.60
CA PHE A 212 -22.95 -0.49 11.01
C PHE A 212 -24.02 0.45 11.57
N GLU A 213 -24.36 1.51 10.83
CA GLU A 213 -25.43 2.46 11.16
C GLU A 213 -26.67 2.23 10.31
N TRP A 214 -26.69 1.17 9.49
CA TRP A 214 -27.81 0.79 8.64
C TRP A 214 -28.27 -0.64 8.97
N PRO A 215 -29.06 -0.82 10.03
CA PRO A 215 -29.43 -2.14 10.55
C PRO A 215 -30.10 -3.05 9.51
N GLU A 216 -30.95 -2.48 8.64
CA GLU A 216 -31.65 -3.22 7.59
C GLU A 216 -30.66 -3.78 6.56
N ALA A 217 -29.69 -2.98 6.12
CA ALA A 217 -28.67 -3.46 5.20
C ALA A 217 -27.73 -4.46 5.87
N LEU A 218 -27.32 -4.23 7.11
CA LEU A 218 -26.47 -5.17 7.85
C LEU A 218 -27.15 -6.53 8.03
N ASP A 219 -28.44 -6.55 8.36
CA ASP A 219 -29.23 -7.78 8.45
C ASP A 219 -29.35 -8.49 7.09
N VAL A 220 -29.63 -7.77 6.01
CA VAL A 220 -29.69 -8.34 4.66
C VAL A 220 -28.33 -8.91 4.22
N VAL A 221 -27.23 -8.20 4.49
CA VAL A 221 -25.86 -8.63 4.17
C VAL A 221 -25.49 -9.88 4.98
N THR A 222 -25.65 -9.86 6.30
CA THR A 222 -25.28 -10.99 7.17
C THR A 222 -26.12 -12.23 6.88
N ARG A 223 -27.44 -12.09 6.66
CA ARG A 223 -28.27 -13.21 6.20
C ARG A 223 -27.80 -13.81 4.87
N ALA A 224 -27.35 -12.98 3.93
CA ALA A 224 -26.81 -13.47 2.65
C ALA A 224 -25.44 -14.15 2.80
N VAL A 225 -24.62 -13.74 3.76
CA VAL A 225 -23.34 -14.39 4.09
C VAL A 225 -23.59 -15.81 4.59
N GLY A 226 -24.57 -16.01 5.47
CA GLY A 226 -24.94 -17.31 6.00
C GLY A 226 -23.82 -17.92 6.85
N ASN A 227 -23.42 -19.16 6.54
CA ASN A 227 -22.36 -19.87 7.26
C ASN A 227 -20.94 -19.44 6.84
N ARG A 228 -20.82 -18.63 5.79
CA ARG A 228 -19.54 -18.13 5.27
C ARG A 228 -18.97 -17.03 6.18
N ARG A 229 -17.81 -16.52 5.78
CA ARG A 229 -17.22 -15.31 6.33
C ARG A 229 -17.13 -14.25 5.26
N LEU A 230 -17.49 -13.03 5.61
CA LEU A 230 -17.35 -11.86 4.76
C LEU A 230 -16.24 -10.96 5.30
N ILE A 231 -15.20 -10.75 4.51
CA ILE A 231 -14.22 -9.68 4.74
C ILE A 231 -14.67 -8.50 3.90
N ILE A 232 -14.92 -7.34 4.51
CA ILE A 232 -15.47 -6.17 3.82
C ILE A 232 -14.72 -4.90 4.19
N GLY A 233 -14.34 -4.12 3.18
CA GLY A 233 -13.86 -2.75 3.36
C GLY A 233 -15.00 -1.74 3.45
N LEU A 234 -15.06 -0.96 4.52
CA LEU A 234 -16.11 0.02 4.78
C LEU A 234 -15.63 1.18 5.67
N PRO A 235 -16.22 2.38 5.56
CA PRO A 235 -16.04 3.41 6.57
C PRO A 235 -16.82 3.05 7.84
N ARG A 236 -16.24 3.28 9.02
CA ARG A 236 -16.95 3.20 10.31
C ARG A 236 -16.75 4.48 11.11
N ARG A 237 -17.68 4.72 12.04
CA ARG A 237 -17.54 5.76 13.06
C ARG A 237 -17.47 5.18 14.45
N GLU A 238 -16.87 5.93 15.35
CA GLU A 238 -16.75 5.64 16.76
C GLU A 238 -17.14 6.87 17.57
N ASN A 239 -17.73 6.67 18.75
CA ASN A 239 -18.17 7.75 19.65
C ASN A 239 -19.09 8.81 18.97
N VAL A 240 -19.99 8.33 18.11
CA VAL A 240 -20.92 9.16 17.33
C VAL A 240 -21.70 10.12 18.23
N GLY A 241 -21.74 11.41 17.85
CA GLY A 241 -22.47 12.44 18.59
C GLY A 241 -21.76 12.96 19.85
N THR A 242 -20.47 12.66 20.00
CA THR A 242 -19.61 13.20 21.06
C THR A 242 -18.49 14.05 20.47
N ASP A 243 -17.79 14.82 21.31
CA ASP A 243 -16.61 15.61 20.89
C ASP A 243 -15.42 14.73 20.46
N ASP A 244 -15.44 13.42 20.74
CA ASP A 244 -14.40 12.44 20.35
C ASP A 244 -14.89 11.53 19.20
N GLU A 245 -15.83 12.00 18.37
CA GLU A 245 -16.27 11.26 17.18
C GLU A 245 -15.10 11.04 16.22
N LYS A 246 -14.85 9.78 15.87
CA LYS A 246 -13.78 9.38 14.95
C LYS A 246 -14.34 8.64 13.76
N VAL A 247 -13.72 8.82 12.61
CA VAL A 247 -14.08 8.14 11.36
C VAL A 247 -12.87 7.34 10.91
N TYR A 248 -13.05 6.06 10.59
CA TYR A 248 -11.98 5.19 10.13
C TYR A 248 -12.32 4.55 8.78
N ASN A 249 -11.30 4.30 7.97
CA ASN A 249 -11.37 3.41 6.82
C ASN A 249 -11.00 2.02 7.33
N SER A 250 -11.95 1.09 7.30
CA SER A 250 -11.84 -0.15 8.05
C SER A 250 -12.06 -1.36 7.16
N LEU A 251 -11.46 -2.47 7.58
CA LEU A 251 -11.77 -3.82 7.14
C LEU A 251 -12.49 -4.50 8.31
N ALA A 252 -13.65 -5.10 8.06
CA ALA A 252 -14.38 -5.86 9.06
C ALA A 252 -14.57 -7.31 8.62
N VAL A 253 -14.56 -8.23 9.58
CA VAL A 253 -14.91 -9.64 9.37
C VAL A 253 -16.32 -9.89 9.92
N LEU A 254 -17.24 -10.31 9.06
CA LEU A 254 -18.65 -10.56 9.39
C LEU A 254 -19.02 -12.05 9.23
N SER A 255 -19.95 -12.51 10.06
CA SER A 255 -20.66 -13.78 9.97
C SER A 255 -22.17 -13.56 9.81
N GLY A 256 -22.92 -14.64 9.61
CA GLY A 256 -24.38 -14.58 9.45
C GLY A 256 -25.16 -14.04 10.65
N ASP A 257 -24.54 -13.97 11.82
CA ASP A 257 -25.10 -13.43 13.06
C ASP A 257 -24.50 -12.07 13.46
N SER A 258 -23.63 -11.48 12.64
CA SER A 258 -22.99 -10.19 12.95
C SER A 258 -23.95 -9.01 13.06
N ALA A 259 -25.17 -9.10 12.52
CA ALA A 259 -26.20 -8.10 12.76
C ALA A 259 -26.64 -8.03 14.23
N PHE A 260 -26.51 -9.14 14.98
CA PHE A 260 -26.87 -9.23 16.39
C PHE A 260 -25.66 -9.16 17.32
N ARG A 261 -24.54 -9.77 16.93
CA ARG A 261 -23.33 -9.89 17.77
C ARG A 261 -22.24 -8.86 17.46
N GLY A 262 -22.39 -8.13 16.36
CA GLY A 262 -21.33 -7.28 15.82
C GLY A 262 -20.33 -8.05 14.95
N PRO A 263 -19.35 -7.34 14.38
CA PRO A 263 -18.26 -7.95 13.61
C PRO A 263 -17.42 -8.89 14.48
N LEU A 264 -16.85 -9.93 13.86
CA LEU A 264 -15.93 -10.86 14.49
C LEU A 264 -14.56 -10.23 14.74
N ASP A 265 -14.15 -9.31 13.87
CA ASP A 265 -12.91 -8.53 13.98
C ASP A 265 -13.04 -7.24 13.14
N ILE A 266 -12.27 -6.21 13.51
CA ILE A 266 -12.15 -4.94 12.78
C ILE A 266 -10.68 -4.53 12.76
N TYR A 267 -10.18 -4.24 11.57
CA TYR A 267 -8.92 -3.57 11.35
C TYR A 267 -9.17 -2.15 10.81
N ASP A 268 -8.64 -1.14 11.49
CA ASP A 268 -8.66 0.24 11.01
C ASP A 268 -7.34 0.58 10.34
N LYS A 269 -7.41 1.20 9.17
CA LYS A 269 -6.26 1.58 8.36
C LYS A 269 -5.26 2.39 9.16
N HIS A 270 -4.02 1.93 9.22
CA HIS A 270 -2.94 2.57 9.96
C HIS A 270 -2.26 3.67 9.13
N MET A 271 -1.86 3.36 7.89
CA MET A 271 -1.17 4.29 6.99
C MET A 271 -2.16 4.96 6.04
N LEU A 272 -2.55 6.19 6.40
CA LEU A 272 -3.45 7.00 5.61
C LEU A 272 -2.76 7.65 4.41
N VAL A 273 -3.52 7.90 3.35
CA VAL A 273 -3.08 8.59 2.13
C VAL A 273 -3.07 10.12 2.37
N PRO A 274 -1.90 10.79 2.26
CA PRO A 274 -1.83 12.24 2.38
C PRO A 274 -2.66 12.95 1.32
N PHE A 275 -3.35 14.02 1.72
CA PHE A 275 -4.24 14.84 0.89
C PHE A 275 -5.50 14.13 0.36
N GLY A 276 -5.61 12.81 0.52
CA GLY A 276 -6.79 12.03 0.17
C GLY A 276 -7.63 11.67 1.39
N GLU A 277 -7.00 11.14 2.44
CA GLU A 277 -7.67 10.66 3.66
C GLU A 277 -7.44 11.60 4.85
N PHE A 278 -6.33 12.34 4.85
CA PHE A 278 -6.05 13.37 5.84
C PHE A 278 -5.29 14.56 5.25
N MET A 279 -5.29 15.70 5.95
CA MET A 279 -4.52 16.88 5.59
C MET A 279 -3.24 16.97 6.43
N PRO A 280 -2.05 16.78 5.84
CA PRO A 280 -0.79 17.07 6.53
C PRO A 280 -0.74 18.51 7.06
N PHE A 281 -0.19 18.70 8.26
CA PHE A 281 -0.02 20.02 8.88
C PHE A 281 -1.32 20.85 9.05
N ALA A 282 -2.48 20.19 9.17
CA ALA A 282 -3.77 20.85 9.39
C ALA A 282 -3.73 21.90 10.51
N GLY A 283 -3.07 21.60 11.63
CA GLY A 283 -2.91 22.55 12.74
C GLY A 283 -2.15 23.83 12.37
N VAL A 284 -1.12 23.73 11.52
CA VAL A 284 -0.35 24.90 11.04
C VAL A 284 -1.20 25.73 10.09
N LEU A 285 -1.87 25.09 9.13
CA LEU A 285 -2.80 25.75 8.20
C LEU A 285 -3.91 26.50 8.93
N LYS A 286 -4.48 25.87 9.97
CA LYS A 286 -5.49 26.48 10.84
C LYS A 286 -4.93 27.66 11.63
N SER A 287 -3.69 27.56 12.13
CA SER A 287 -3.03 28.65 12.86
C SER A 287 -2.76 29.90 12.00
N ILE A 288 -2.62 29.74 10.67
CA ILE A 288 -2.44 30.85 9.72
C ILE A 288 -3.77 31.28 9.05
N GLY A 289 -4.91 30.80 9.56
CA GLY A 289 -6.24 31.22 9.11
C GLY A 289 -6.72 30.59 7.80
N LEU A 290 -6.04 29.57 7.29
CA LEU A 290 -6.49 28.80 6.13
C LEU A 290 -7.38 27.64 6.59
N LYS A 291 -8.61 27.59 6.06
CA LYS A 291 -9.47 26.41 6.21
C LYS A 291 -8.77 25.22 5.56
N THR A 292 -8.68 24.11 6.27
CA THR A 292 -8.06 22.88 5.76
C THR A 292 -9.04 22.12 4.86
N LEU A 293 -8.56 21.21 4.02
CA LEU A 293 -9.45 20.31 3.26
C LEU A 293 -10.37 19.49 4.19
N GLN A 294 -9.94 19.20 5.43
CA GLN A 294 -10.77 18.56 6.45
C GLN A 294 -11.89 19.47 6.98
N ASP A 295 -11.68 20.79 7.01
CA ASP A 295 -12.73 21.77 7.36
C ASP A 295 -13.71 22.02 6.20
N LEU A 296 -13.31 21.71 4.96
CA LEU A 296 -14.10 21.87 3.74
C LEU A 296 -14.80 20.58 3.31
N ALA A 297 -14.31 19.42 3.75
CA ALA A 297 -14.87 18.10 3.52
C ALA A 297 -14.98 17.36 4.87
N PRO A 298 -16.19 17.19 5.44
CA PRO A 298 -16.37 16.38 6.64
C PRO A 298 -16.07 14.91 6.29
N GLY A 299 -14.86 14.44 6.60
CA GLY A 299 -14.47 13.07 6.26
C GLY A 299 -12.98 12.75 6.36
N GLY A 300 -12.21 13.47 7.18
CA GLY A 300 -10.84 13.05 7.50
C GLY A 300 -10.89 11.73 8.25
N PHE A 301 -10.18 10.71 7.76
CA PHE A 301 -10.02 9.47 8.49
C PHE A 301 -8.96 9.64 9.58
N GLU A 302 -9.17 8.96 10.70
CA GLU A 302 -8.18 8.81 11.77
C GLU A 302 -7.36 7.53 11.54
N PRO A 303 -6.06 7.53 11.90
CA PRO A 303 -5.23 6.34 11.78
C PRO A 303 -5.58 5.31 12.86
N GLY A 304 -5.70 4.05 12.46
CA GLY A 304 -5.84 2.90 13.36
C GLY A 304 -4.52 2.48 14.02
N PRO A 305 -4.54 1.44 14.87
CA PRO A 305 -3.33 0.84 15.41
C PRO A 305 -2.49 0.15 14.31
N PRO A 306 -1.20 -0.15 14.57
CA PRO A 306 -0.39 -0.95 13.65
C PRO A 306 -1.09 -2.30 13.31
N PRO A 307 -0.97 -2.80 12.07
CA PRO A 307 -1.61 -4.07 11.70
C PRO A 307 -1.15 -5.23 12.58
N SER A 308 -2.11 -6.05 12.99
CA SER A 308 -1.89 -7.34 13.64
C SER A 308 -2.57 -8.44 12.83
N THR A 309 -2.10 -9.68 12.97
CA THR A 309 -2.76 -10.81 12.29
C THR A 309 -4.19 -10.96 12.79
N VAL A 310 -5.15 -10.96 11.86
CA VAL A 310 -6.57 -11.26 12.14
C VAL A 310 -6.72 -12.76 12.29
N ASN A 311 -7.22 -13.20 13.44
CA ASN A 311 -7.38 -14.61 13.78
C ASN A 311 -8.83 -14.93 14.14
N VAL A 312 -9.61 -15.32 13.12
CA VAL A 312 -11.05 -15.58 13.24
C VAL A 312 -11.37 -17.00 12.80
N VAL A 313 -12.20 -17.69 13.58
CA VAL A 313 -12.64 -19.06 13.26
C VAL A 313 -13.35 -19.10 11.90
N GLY A 314 -12.86 -19.97 11.01
CA GLY A 314 -13.37 -20.17 9.65
C GLY A 314 -12.58 -19.45 8.55
N ILE A 315 -11.54 -18.70 8.93
CA ILE A 315 -10.59 -18.06 8.01
C ILE A 315 -9.17 -18.40 8.46
N PRO A 316 -8.25 -18.81 7.56
CA PRO A 316 -6.84 -18.88 7.92
C PRO A 316 -6.35 -17.51 8.39
N PRO A 317 -5.46 -17.42 9.40
CA PRO A 317 -4.97 -16.14 9.91
C PRO A 317 -4.38 -15.27 8.80
N PHE A 318 -4.81 -14.00 8.70
CA PHE A 318 -4.39 -13.09 7.64
C PHE A 318 -3.89 -11.74 8.14
N GLY A 319 -2.97 -11.15 7.38
CA GLY A 319 -2.51 -9.78 7.60
C GLY A 319 -3.38 -8.81 6.79
N PRO A 320 -4.17 -7.93 7.44
CA PRO A 320 -4.95 -6.92 6.73
C PRO A 320 -4.05 -5.76 6.31
N LEU A 321 -4.20 -5.29 5.08
CA LEU A 321 -3.55 -4.09 4.56
C LEU A 321 -4.55 -3.36 3.67
N ILE A 322 -4.97 -2.14 3.98
CA ILE A 322 -5.97 -1.43 3.18
C ILE A 322 -5.25 -0.57 2.12
N CYS A 323 -5.43 -0.90 0.85
CA CYS A 323 -5.01 -0.07 -0.30
C CYS A 323 -3.53 0.34 -0.24
N TYR A 324 -3.27 1.62 0.04
CA TYR A 324 -1.94 2.24 0.15
C TYR A 324 -1.00 1.54 1.14
N GLU A 325 -1.51 0.75 2.07
CA GLU A 325 -0.70 0.02 3.05
C GLU A 325 0.20 -1.05 2.42
N ALA A 326 -0.21 -1.64 1.29
CA ALA A 326 0.53 -2.73 0.64
C ALA A 326 1.92 -2.33 0.14
N ILE A 327 2.19 -1.03 -0.07
CA ILE A 327 3.50 -0.58 -0.54
C ILE A 327 4.52 -0.37 0.58
N PHE A 328 4.10 -0.41 1.86
CA PHE A 328 5.00 -0.15 3.00
C PHE A 328 5.75 -1.42 3.39
N PRO A 329 7.06 -1.51 3.10
CA PRO A 329 7.81 -2.70 3.43
C PRO A 329 7.90 -2.84 4.95
N GLY A 330 7.42 -3.96 5.49
CA GLY A 330 7.44 -4.24 6.93
C GLY A 330 6.20 -3.81 7.71
N LEU A 331 5.18 -3.22 7.05
CA LEU A 331 3.91 -2.90 7.69
C LEU A 331 3.09 -4.17 8.01
N SER A 332 3.17 -5.18 7.14
CA SER A 332 2.57 -6.49 7.41
C SER A 332 3.09 -7.09 8.72
N PRO A 333 2.21 -7.76 9.51
CA PRO A 333 2.63 -8.52 10.67
C PRO A 333 3.71 -9.56 10.30
N HIS A 334 4.67 -9.77 11.21
CA HIS A 334 5.87 -10.57 10.97
C HIS A 334 6.41 -11.22 12.25
N GLY A 335 7.43 -12.07 12.11
CA GLY A 335 8.02 -12.79 13.25
C GLY A 335 7.04 -13.81 13.84
N ALA A 336 6.77 -13.70 15.15
CA ALA A 336 5.82 -14.58 15.84
C ALA A 336 4.36 -14.33 15.46
N ASP A 337 4.05 -13.11 14.97
CA ASP A 337 2.72 -12.72 14.50
C ASP A 337 2.64 -12.76 12.95
N ARG A 338 3.38 -13.67 12.30
CA ARG A 338 3.37 -13.75 10.83
C ARG A 338 2.06 -14.41 10.35
N PRO A 339 1.31 -13.79 9.43
CA PRO A 339 0.07 -14.35 8.91
C PRO A 339 0.33 -15.45 7.88
N GLU A 340 -0.68 -16.28 7.63
CA GLU A 340 -0.61 -17.32 6.58
C GLU A 340 -0.78 -16.72 5.18
N TRP A 341 -1.53 -15.61 5.07
CA TRP A 341 -1.78 -14.89 3.82
C TRP A 341 -2.05 -13.40 4.08
N LEU A 342 -2.06 -12.60 3.03
CA LEU A 342 -2.31 -11.16 3.09
C LEU A 342 -3.62 -10.83 2.39
N VAL A 343 -4.39 -9.88 2.94
CA VAL A 343 -5.60 -9.36 2.33
C VAL A 343 -5.41 -7.87 2.09
N ASN A 344 -5.47 -7.47 0.81
CA ASN A 344 -5.38 -6.09 0.35
C ASN A 344 -6.53 -5.73 -0.58
#